data_AF-A0A2Z4G8Y3-F1
#
_entry.id   AF-A0A2Z4G8Y3-F1
#
_cell.length_a   1.000
_cell.length_b   1.000
_cell.length_c   1.000
_cell.angle_alpha   90.00
_cell.angle_beta   90.00
_cell.angle_gamma   90.00
#
_symmetry.space_group_name_H-M   'P 1'
#
loop_
_entity.id
_entity.type
_entity.pdbx_description
1 polymer ?
#
loop_
_entity_poly.entity_id
_entity_poly.type
_entity_poly.pdbx_seq_one_letter_code
_entity_poly.pdbx_strand_id
1 'polypeptide(L)'
;MFKNTTGYYNTSVGSESLYANVSGVSNTAMGNFSLFSNSSGSLNTAIGMGSLLKLKSGSRNVALGYDAGRLDTLGNNNVYIGTGSGSSSTPSDRFSRDGSIFIGNNSGTLETRSNRLYIENSVQKPHLSTETLKKTA
;
A
#
# COMPACT_ATOMS: atom_id res chain seq x y z
N MET A 1 6.13 -13.67 -11.91
CA MET A 1 6.65 -14.39 -10.73
C MET A 1 7.94 -15.13 -11.07
N PHE A 2 9.07 -14.84 -10.41
CA PHE A 2 10.39 -15.44 -10.75
C PHE A 2 11.10 -16.16 -9.59
N LYS A 3 11.18 -15.56 -8.40
CA LYS A 3 11.96 -16.10 -7.27
C LYS A 3 11.22 -17.08 -6.34
N ASN A 4 10.05 -17.59 -6.73
CA ASN A 4 9.19 -18.37 -5.84
C ASN A 4 9.80 -19.72 -5.49
N THR A 5 10.05 -19.98 -4.20
CA THR A 5 10.60 -21.25 -3.73
C THR A 5 9.56 -22.08 -2.97
N THR A 6 8.81 -21.45 -2.04
CA THR A 6 7.85 -22.15 -1.18
C THR A 6 6.46 -21.49 -1.13
N GLY A 7 6.27 -20.33 -1.75
CA GLY A 7 4.99 -19.65 -1.81
C GLY A 7 3.98 -20.36 -2.73
N TYR A 8 2.70 -20.35 -2.36
CA TYR A 8 1.63 -21.01 -3.11
C TYR A 8 0.34 -20.16 -3.15
N TYR A 9 -0.57 -20.49 -4.07
CA TYR A 9 -1.82 -19.77 -4.35
C TYR A 9 -1.65 -18.29 -4.75
N ASN A 10 -0.57 -17.95 -5.45
CA ASN A 10 -0.35 -16.58 -5.94
C ASN A 10 -0.84 -16.40 -7.38
N THR A 11 -1.48 -15.27 -7.67
CA THR A 11 -1.84 -14.83 -9.04
C THR A 11 -0.92 -13.68 -9.46
N SER A 12 -0.26 -13.78 -10.61
CA SER A 12 0.75 -12.83 -11.10
C SER A 12 0.52 -12.53 -12.58
N VAL A 13 0.06 -11.33 -12.90
CA VAL A 13 -0.20 -10.88 -14.28
C VAL A 13 0.52 -9.56 -14.55
N GLY A 14 1.31 -9.49 -15.62
CA GLY A 14 2.10 -8.32 -16.00
C GLY A 14 3.60 -8.50 -15.75
N SER A 15 4.40 -7.71 -16.47
CA SER A 15 5.87 -7.80 -16.42
C SER A 15 6.40 -7.52 -15.01
N GLU A 16 7.26 -8.40 -14.50
CA GLU A 16 7.88 -8.32 -13.17
C GLU A 16 6.88 -8.26 -11.99
N SER A 17 5.63 -8.67 -12.20
CA SER A 17 4.70 -8.89 -11.09
C SER A 17 5.19 -10.04 -10.19
N LEU A 18 5.13 -9.85 -8.86
CA LEU A 18 5.63 -10.80 -7.85
C LEU A 18 7.04 -11.34 -8.15
N TYR A 19 7.93 -10.48 -8.64
CA TYR A 19 9.27 -10.90 -9.07
C TYR A 19 10.09 -11.53 -7.93
N ALA A 20 10.12 -10.88 -6.77
CA ALA A 20 10.95 -11.28 -5.64
C ALA A 20 10.28 -12.25 -4.64
N ASN A 21 9.07 -12.76 -4.92
CA ASN A 21 8.33 -13.61 -3.97
C ASN A 21 9.09 -14.90 -3.71
N VAL A 22 9.47 -15.18 -2.46
CA VAL A 22 10.17 -16.39 -2.05
C VAL A 22 9.21 -17.36 -1.35
N SER A 23 8.54 -16.89 -0.29
CA SER A 23 7.67 -17.72 0.56
C SER A 23 6.26 -17.16 0.78
N GLY A 24 5.95 -15.97 0.23
CA GLY A 24 4.63 -15.34 0.38
C GLY A 24 3.51 -16.17 -0.26
N VAL A 25 2.36 -16.27 0.42
CA VAL A 25 1.20 -17.07 -0.01
C VAL A 25 -0.03 -16.22 -0.28
N SER A 26 -0.90 -16.68 -1.18
CA SER A 26 -2.22 -16.09 -1.44
C SER A 26 -2.19 -14.60 -1.81
N ASN A 27 -1.21 -14.18 -2.61
CA ASN A 27 -1.13 -12.82 -3.14
C ASN A 27 -1.73 -12.73 -4.54
N THR A 28 -2.42 -11.63 -4.84
CA THR A 28 -2.87 -11.28 -6.20
C THR A 28 -2.14 -10.04 -6.66
N ALA A 29 -1.36 -10.13 -7.73
CA ALA A 29 -0.61 -9.03 -8.33
C ALA A 29 -0.96 -8.89 -9.82
N MET A 30 -1.49 -7.74 -10.21
CA MET A 30 -1.87 -7.44 -11.59
C MET A 30 -1.36 -6.07 -12.02
N GLY A 31 -0.41 -6.02 -12.94
CA GLY A 31 0.23 -4.81 -13.42
C GLY A 31 1.75 -4.92 -13.43
N ASN A 32 2.40 -4.08 -14.23
CA ASN A 32 3.86 -4.05 -14.28
C ASN A 32 4.44 -3.62 -12.91
N PHE A 33 5.41 -4.37 -12.40
CA PHE A 33 6.02 -4.18 -11.07
C PHE A 33 5.07 -4.29 -9.86
N SER A 34 3.85 -4.80 -10.04
CA SER A 34 2.93 -5.01 -8.91
C SER A 34 3.50 -6.06 -7.93
N LEU A 35 3.59 -5.72 -6.65
CA LEU A 35 4.23 -6.52 -5.59
C LEU A 35 5.67 -6.98 -5.94
N PHE A 36 6.43 -6.17 -6.69
CA PHE A 36 7.77 -6.53 -7.18
C PHE A 36 8.71 -7.03 -6.09
N SER A 37 8.77 -6.32 -4.94
CA SER A 37 9.73 -6.60 -3.87
C SER A 37 9.25 -7.59 -2.80
N ASN A 38 8.03 -8.12 -2.93
CA ASN A 38 7.46 -9.00 -1.90
C ASN A 38 8.30 -10.27 -1.81
N SER A 39 8.83 -10.61 -0.63
CA SER A 39 9.63 -11.82 -0.42
C SER A 39 8.90 -12.84 0.46
N SER A 40 8.18 -12.40 1.49
CA SER A 40 7.46 -13.27 2.43
C SER A 40 6.05 -12.79 2.80
N GLY A 41 5.65 -11.60 2.36
CA GLY A 41 4.32 -11.06 2.64
C GLY A 41 3.21 -11.90 2.01
N SER A 42 2.09 -12.02 2.70
CA SER A 42 0.98 -12.90 2.31
C SER A 42 -0.36 -12.17 2.33
N LEU A 43 -1.34 -12.70 1.61
CA LEU A 43 -2.71 -12.17 1.57
C LEU A 43 -2.80 -10.72 1.07
N ASN A 44 -1.91 -10.31 0.16
CA ASN A 44 -1.94 -8.98 -0.45
C ASN A 44 -2.68 -9.01 -1.80
N THR A 45 -3.48 -7.97 -2.07
CA THR A 45 -4.06 -7.71 -3.39
C THR A 45 -3.49 -6.41 -3.92
N ALA A 46 -2.80 -6.46 -5.06
CA ALA A 46 -2.16 -5.32 -5.71
C ALA A 46 -2.56 -5.28 -7.19
N ILE A 47 -3.26 -4.23 -7.60
CA ILE A 47 -3.75 -4.07 -8.97
C ILE A 47 -3.39 -2.66 -9.44
N GLY A 48 -2.62 -2.56 -10.52
CA GLY A 48 -2.07 -1.33 -11.07
C GLY A 48 -0.55 -1.38 -11.16
N MET A 49 0.02 -0.64 -12.11
CA MET A 49 1.46 -0.51 -12.26
C MET A 49 2.07 0.07 -10.98
N GLY A 50 3.12 -0.58 -10.45
CA GLY A 50 3.82 -0.12 -9.24
C GLY A 50 3.03 -0.22 -7.92
N SER A 51 1.84 -0.84 -7.92
CA SER A 51 1.07 -1.09 -6.70
C SER A 51 1.86 -1.98 -5.72
N LEU A 52 2.03 -1.51 -4.48
CA LEU A 52 2.83 -2.15 -3.41
C LEU A 52 4.26 -2.55 -3.85
N LEU A 53 4.88 -1.79 -4.77
CA LEU A 53 6.17 -2.13 -5.39
C LEU A 53 7.27 -2.48 -4.37
N LYS A 54 7.38 -1.73 -3.27
CA LYS A 54 8.44 -1.89 -2.25
C LYS A 54 8.05 -2.79 -1.07
N LEU A 55 6.85 -3.35 -1.02
CA LEU A 55 6.42 -4.21 0.09
C LEU A 55 7.28 -5.48 0.11
N LYS A 56 8.00 -5.74 1.21
CA LYS A 56 8.91 -6.90 1.37
C LYS A 56 8.25 -8.04 2.14
N SER A 57 7.66 -7.75 3.29
CA SER A 57 7.10 -8.77 4.19
C SER A 57 5.73 -8.43 4.78
N GLY A 58 5.17 -7.26 4.41
CA GLY A 58 3.86 -6.84 4.87
C GLY A 58 2.75 -7.72 4.31
N SER A 59 1.68 -7.90 5.10
CA SER A 59 0.59 -8.83 4.79
C SER A 59 -0.78 -8.18 4.94
N ARG A 60 -1.78 -8.75 4.27
CA ARG A 60 -3.19 -8.31 4.33
C ARG A 60 -3.40 -6.88 3.84
N ASN A 61 -2.67 -6.45 2.82
CA ASN A 61 -2.85 -5.13 2.20
C ASN A 61 -3.70 -5.23 0.92
N VAL A 62 -4.52 -4.22 0.68
CA VAL A 62 -5.22 -4.01 -0.60
C VAL A 62 -4.70 -2.73 -1.23
N ALA A 63 -4.22 -2.81 -2.46
CA ALA A 63 -3.76 -1.68 -3.25
C ALA A 63 -4.36 -1.71 -4.66
N LEU A 64 -5.10 -0.68 -5.03
CA LEU A 64 -5.74 -0.54 -6.33
C LEU A 64 -5.44 0.84 -6.92
N GLY A 65 -4.64 0.89 -7.99
CA GLY A 65 -4.26 2.12 -8.68
C GLY A 65 -2.79 2.16 -9.08
N TYR A 66 -2.44 3.09 -9.97
CA TYR A 66 -1.04 3.37 -10.29
C TYR A 66 -0.30 3.86 -9.03
N ASP A 67 0.79 3.18 -8.69
CA ASP A 67 1.64 3.45 -7.53
C ASP A 67 0.95 3.41 -6.15
N ALA A 68 -0.25 2.83 -6.02
CA ALA A 68 -0.94 2.71 -4.74
C ALA A 68 -0.07 1.93 -3.71
N GLY A 69 0.21 2.54 -2.56
CA GLY A 69 1.04 1.98 -1.50
C GLY A 69 2.51 1.76 -1.85
N ARG A 70 3.02 2.35 -2.95
CA ARG A 70 4.32 2.03 -3.58
C ARG A 70 5.50 1.90 -2.63
N LEU A 71 5.61 2.77 -1.62
CA LEU A 71 6.77 2.87 -0.73
C LEU A 71 6.59 2.19 0.63
N ASP A 72 5.45 1.56 0.91
CA ASP A 72 5.28 0.74 2.11
C ASP A 72 6.13 -0.53 2.00
N THR A 73 7.03 -0.75 2.96
CA THR A 73 7.99 -1.86 2.91
C THR A 73 7.62 -3.02 3.82
N LEU A 74 6.93 -2.75 4.94
CA LEU A 74 6.66 -3.75 5.99
C LEU A 74 5.20 -3.73 6.48
N GLY A 75 4.41 -2.74 6.07
CA GLY A 75 3.08 -2.47 6.60
C GLY A 75 2.05 -3.57 6.38
N ASN A 76 1.12 -3.67 7.32
CA ASN A 76 0.08 -4.70 7.35
C ASN A 76 -1.31 -4.09 7.48
N ASN A 77 -2.32 -4.80 6.96
CA ASN A 77 -3.72 -4.46 7.13
C ASN A 77 -4.09 -3.06 6.59
N ASN A 78 -3.47 -2.63 5.49
CA ASN A 78 -3.80 -1.33 4.87
C ASN A 78 -4.71 -1.46 3.65
N VAL A 79 -5.43 -0.39 3.35
CA VAL A 79 -6.21 -0.21 2.13
C VAL A 79 -5.73 1.05 1.42
N TYR A 80 -5.25 0.90 0.19
CA TYR A 80 -4.78 1.98 -0.68
C TYR A 80 -5.58 1.93 -1.99
N ILE A 81 -6.49 2.86 -2.21
CA ILE A 81 -7.31 2.89 -3.42
C ILE A 81 -7.18 4.25 -4.07
N GLY A 82 -6.79 4.29 -5.35
CA GLY A 82 -6.55 5.51 -6.12
C GLY A 82 -5.08 5.67 -6.51
N THR A 83 -4.87 6.39 -7.61
CA THR A 83 -3.53 6.73 -8.11
C THR A 83 -2.73 7.49 -7.05
N GLY A 84 -1.55 7.00 -6.70
CA GLY A 84 -0.68 7.62 -5.70
C GLY A 84 -1.17 7.49 -4.25
N SER A 85 -2.26 6.76 -3.97
CA SER A 85 -2.76 6.61 -2.60
C SER A 85 -1.72 5.93 -1.71
N GLY A 86 -1.40 6.53 -0.56
CA GLY A 86 -0.43 6.02 0.40
C GLY A 86 1.02 5.95 -0.11
N SER A 87 1.34 6.53 -1.27
CA SER A 87 2.69 6.56 -1.84
C SER A 87 3.55 7.58 -1.09
N SER A 88 3.92 7.25 0.16
CA SER A 88 4.65 8.13 1.08
C SER A 88 5.88 8.75 0.41
N SER A 89 6.13 10.05 0.55
CA SER A 89 7.30 10.72 -0.03
C SER A 89 8.61 10.50 0.74
N THR A 90 8.59 9.79 1.87
CA THR A 90 9.79 9.47 2.66
C THR A 90 10.17 8.00 2.49
N PRO A 91 10.93 7.62 1.45
CA PRO A 91 11.40 6.26 1.28
C PRO A 91 12.37 5.92 2.40
N SER A 92 11.97 5.00 3.29
CA SER A 92 12.91 4.28 4.13
C SER A 92 12.74 2.78 3.88
N ASP A 93 13.84 2.04 3.92
CA ASP A 93 13.84 0.60 3.63
C ASP A 93 13.05 -0.23 4.66
N ARG A 94 12.64 0.43 5.75
CA ARG A 94 11.86 -0.09 6.88
C ARG A 94 10.59 0.75 7.14
N PHE A 95 10.10 1.49 6.15
CA PHE A 95 8.85 2.22 6.29
C PHE A 95 7.71 1.21 6.46
N SER A 96 7.01 1.31 7.58
CA SER A 96 5.88 0.45 7.93
C SER A 96 4.73 1.34 8.33
N ARG A 97 3.59 1.17 7.65
CA ARG A 97 2.31 1.73 8.07
C ARG A 97 1.36 0.58 8.28
N ASP A 98 0.66 0.54 9.40
CA ASP A 98 -0.28 -0.53 9.70
C ASP A 98 -1.68 0.02 9.90
N GLY A 99 -2.70 -0.71 9.44
CA GLY A 99 -4.10 -0.40 9.74
C GLY A 99 -4.61 0.93 9.14
N SER A 100 -3.97 1.46 8.10
CA SER A 100 -4.39 2.70 7.45
C SER A 100 -5.25 2.45 6.21
N ILE A 101 -6.27 3.28 6.03
CA ILE A 101 -7.20 3.26 4.90
C ILE A 101 -7.09 4.60 4.19
N PHE A 102 -6.52 4.61 2.99
CA PHE A 102 -6.37 5.78 2.12
C PHE A 102 -7.09 5.54 0.80
N ILE A 103 -8.11 6.33 0.54
CA ILE A 103 -8.98 6.19 -0.62
C ILE A 103 -9.08 7.54 -1.33
N GLY A 104 -8.69 7.57 -2.60
CA GLY A 104 -8.69 8.72 -3.50
C GLY A 104 -7.30 9.05 -4.06
N ASN A 105 -7.28 9.92 -5.07
CA ASN A 105 -6.05 10.34 -5.76
C ASN A 105 -5.12 11.05 -4.78
N ASN A 106 -3.89 10.53 -4.62
CA ASN A 106 -2.85 11.03 -3.71
C ASN A 106 -3.20 11.04 -2.21
N SER A 107 -4.30 10.40 -1.80
CA SER A 107 -4.71 10.29 -0.39
C SER A 107 -3.58 9.71 0.47
N GLY A 108 -3.22 10.36 1.57
CA GLY A 108 -2.25 9.80 2.54
C GLY A 108 -0.79 9.76 2.09
N THR A 109 -0.43 10.46 1.01
CA THR A 109 0.96 10.59 0.51
C THR A 109 1.93 11.25 1.49
N LEU A 110 1.44 12.09 2.41
CA LEU A 110 2.24 12.73 3.47
C LEU A 110 2.07 12.07 4.86
N GLU A 111 1.35 10.94 4.93
CA GLU A 111 1.08 10.28 6.20
C GLU A 111 2.01 9.09 6.44
N THR A 112 2.82 9.24 7.49
CA THR A 112 3.82 8.26 7.91
C THR A 112 3.36 7.40 9.08
N ARG A 113 2.24 7.74 9.73
CA ARG A 113 1.70 7.00 10.88
C ARG A 113 0.70 5.93 10.46
N SER A 114 0.62 4.90 11.29
CA SER A 114 -0.40 3.85 11.29
C SER A 114 -1.77 4.35 11.77
N ASN A 115 -2.81 3.56 11.51
CA ASN A 115 -4.19 3.75 11.99
C ASN A 115 -4.80 5.09 11.56
N ARG A 116 -4.72 5.40 10.26
CA ARG A 116 -5.24 6.64 9.67
C ARG A 116 -6.31 6.31 8.65
N LEU A 117 -7.40 7.08 8.65
CA LEU A 117 -8.49 6.94 7.68
C LEU A 117 -8.63 8.23 6.88
N TYR A 118 -8.11 8.24 5.64
CA TYR A 118 -8.23 9.37 4.72
C TYR A 118 -9.08 8.95 3.53
N ILE A 119 -10.14 9.69 3.25
CA ILE A 119 -10.99 9.51 2.07
C ILE A 119 -11.08 10.86 1.39
N GLU A 120 -10.18 11.11 0.44
CA GLU A 120 -9.98 12.41 -0.19
C GLU A 120 -9.19 12.30 -1.49
N ASN A 121 -9.32 13.30 -2.36
CA ASN A 121 -8.47 13.46 -3.55
C ASN A 121 -7.47 14.59 -3.32
N SER A 122 -6.56 14.42 -2.37
CA SER A 122 -5.59 15.45 -2.00
C SER A 122 -4.34 14.85 -1.34
N VAL A 123 -3.23 15.60 -1.41
CA VAL A 123 -1.99 15.29 -0.67
C VAL A 123 -2.03 15.77 0.78
N GLN A 124 -3.03 16.57 1.16
CA GLN A 124 -3.13 17.15 2.50
C GLN A 124 -3.55 16.09 3.51
N LYS A 125 -3.30 16.35 4.79
CA LYS A 125 -3.92 15.56 5.86
C LYS A 125 -5.36 16.06 6.01
N PRO A 126 -6.37 15.20 6.26
CA PRO A 126 -7.72 15.65 6.46
C PRO A 126 -7.72 16.66 7.60
N HIS A 127 -8.23 17.85 7.31
CA HIS A 127 -8.44 18.88 8.31
C HIS A 127 -9.46 18.34 9.29
N LEU A 128 -9.03 17.93 10.49
CA LEU A 128 -9.90 18.01 11.65
C LEU A 128 -10.27 19.49 11.72
N SER A 129 -11.48 19.84 11.31
CA SER A 129 -12.00 21.17 11.56
C SER A 129 -11.86 21.38 13.06
N THR A 130 -10.91 22.20 13.48
CA THR A 130 -10.97 22.87 14.76
C THR A 130 -12.14 23.83 14.65
N GLU A 131 -13.36 23.30 14.67
CA GLU A 131 -14.46 24.03 15.26
C GLU A 131 -14.05 24.20 16.71
N THR A 132 -13.36 25.32 16.95
CA THR A 132 -13.31 25.97 18.23
C THR A 132 -14.72 25.88 18.77
N LEU A 133 -14.93 25.05 19.79
CA LEU A 133 -16.12 25.08 20.62
C LEU A 133 -16.14 26.50 21.23
N LYS A 134 -16.64 27.46 20.47
CA LYS A 134 -17.20 28.70 21.00
C LYS A 134 -18.46 28.26 21.72
N LYS A 135 -18.29 27.68 22.90
CA LYS A 135 -19.28 27.77 23.97
C LYS A 135 -19.42 29.26 24.22
N THR A 136 -20.34 29.85 23.47
CA THR A 136 -20.80 31.21 23.64
C THR A 136 -21.97 31.09 24.60
N ALA A 137 -21.86 31.82 25.71
CA ALA A 137 -22.78 31.91 26.85
C ALA A 137 -22.80 30.71 27.80
#